data_AF-K0B201-F1
#
_entry.id   AF-K0B201-F1
#
_cell.length_a   1.000
_cell.length_b   1.000
_cell.length_c   1.000
_cell.angle_alpha   90.00
_cell.angle_beta   90.00
_cell.angle_gamma   90.00
#
_symmetry.space_group_name_H-M   'P 1'
#
loop_
_entity.id
_entity.type
_entity.pdbx_description
1 polymer ?
#
loop_
_entity_poly.entity_id
_entity_poly.type
_entity_poly.pdbx_seq_one_letter_code
_entity_poly.pdbx_strand_id
1 'polypeptide(L)' 'MGVAFDWVQDEPTENDEMFDVEGVNVFIDKKTVNKTPYINIDYGNFPWGDDFIINYSK' A
#
# COMPACT_ATOMS: atom_id res chain seq x y z
N MET A 1 -12.91 -8.46 11.75
CA MET A 1 -11.93 -9.08 10.83
C MET A 1 -10.92 -8.01 10.47
N GLY A 2 -9.64 -8.22 10.77
CA GLY A 2 -8.56 -7.32 10.34
C GLY A 2 -8.00 -7.81 9.01
N VAL A 3 -7.52 -6.89 8.18
CA VAL A 3 -6.72 -7.20 7.00
C VAL A 3 -5.26 -6.99 7.39
N ALA A 4 -4.41 -7.98 7.14
CA ALA A 4 -2.97 -7.88 7.31
C ALA A 4 -2.34 -7.64 5.94
N PHE A 5 -1.42 -6.69 5.88
CA PHE A 5 -0.62 -6.38 4.71
C PHE A 5 0.82 -6.80 4.98
N ASP A 6 1.53 -7.22 3.94
CA ASP A 6 2.96 -7.51 3.98
C ASP A 6 3.65 -6.68 2.90
N TRP A 7 4.86 -6.22 3.19
CA TRP A 7 5.65 -5.38 2.29
C TRP A 7 6.77 -6.21 1.67
N VAL A 8 6.80 -6.27 0.33
CA VAL A 8 7.83 -6.98 -0.42
C VAL A 8 8.38 -6.05 -1.48
N GLN A 9 9.70 -6.13 -1.71
CA GLN A 9 10.33 -5.51 -2.87
C GLN A 9 10.29 -6.51 -4.03
N ASP A 10 9.48 -6.22 -5.04
CA ASP A 10 9.33 -7.03 -6.26
C ASP A 10 9.08 -6.12 -7.47
N GLU A 11 9.21 -6.69 -8.67
CA GLU A 11 8.85 -6.04 -9.92
C GLU A 11 7.32 -5.99 -10.08
N PRO A 12 6.75 -4.88 -10.61
CA PRO A 12 5.32 -4.76 -10.77
C PRO A 12 4.78 -5.74 -11.83
N THR A 13 3.60 -6.30 -11.55
CA THR A 13 2.89 -7.20 -12.46
C THR A 13 1.67 -6.50 -13.08
N GLU A 14 1.09 -7.11 -14.12
CA GLU A 14 -0.17 -6.63 -14.71
C GLU A 14 -1.37 -6.67 -13.74
N ASN A 15 -1.25 -7.42 -12.64
CA ASN A 15 -2.28 -7.56 -11.62
C ASN A 15 -2.14 -6.57 -10.46
N ASP A 16 -1.14 -5.69 -10.52
CA ASP A 16 -0.92 -4.67 -9.52
C ASP A 16 -1.52 -3.32 -9.92
N GLU A 17 -1.90 -2.57 -8.91
CA GLU A 17 -2.29 -1.18 -9.00
C GLU A 17 -1.18 -0.32 -8.41
N MET A 18 -0.77 0.71 -9.15
CA MET A 18 0.32 1.60 -8.77
C MET A 18 -0.21 2.84 -8.06
N PHE A 19 0.40 3.15 -6.93
CA PHE A 19 0.18 4.35 -6.13
C PHE A 19 1.49 5.14 -6.10
N ASP A 20 1.46 6.40 -6.51
CA ASP A 20 2.60 7.32 -6.36
C ASP A 20 2.52 7.96 -4.97
N VAL A 21 3.49 7.65 -4.11
CA VAL A 21 3.55 8.11 -2.73
C VAL A 21 4.92 8.74 -2.47
N GLU A 22 4.96 10.06 -2.31
CA GLU A 22 6.20 10.83 -2.07
C GLU A 22 7.32 10.54 -3.11
N GLY A 23 6.94 10.31 -4.37
CA GLY A 23 7.88 10.01 -5.46
C GLY A 23 8.39 8.57 -5.49
N VAL A 24 7.78 7.67 -4.70
CA VAL A 24 8.00 6.23 -4.74
C VAL A 24 6.78 5.54 -5.31
N ASN A 25 6.99 4.63 -6.26
CA ASN A 25 5.93 3.78 -6.79
C ASN A 25 5.66 2.63 -5.82
N VAL A 26 4.48 2.63 -5.22
CA VAL A 26 3.98 1.55 -4.37
C VAL A 26 2.99 0.71 -5.17
N PHE A 27 3.18 -0.60 -5.20
CA PHE A 27 2.33 -1.52 -5.94
C PHE A 27 1.52 -2.39 -4.98
N ILE A 28 0.21 -2.48 -5.22
CA ILE A 28 -0.70 -3.35 -4.46
C ILE A 28 -1.49 -4.22 -5.43
N ASP A 29 -1.55 -5.52 -5.15
CA ASP A 29 -2.43 -6.47 -5.82
C ASP A 29 -3.86 -5.91 -5.98
N LYS A 30 -4.37 -5.84 -7.22
CA LYS A 30 -5.75 -5.40 -7.51
C LYS A 30 -6.79 -6.21 -6.74
N LYS A 31 -6.52 -7.48 -6.45
CA LYS A 31 -7.40 -8.32 -5.63
C LYS A 31 -7.55 -7.79 -4.21
N THR A 32 -6.49 -7.20 -3.66
CA THR A 32 -6.49 -6.55 -2.34
C THR A 32 -7.25 -5.24 -2.42
N VAL A 33 -6.92 -4.36 -3.39
CA VAL A 33 -7.62 -3.09 -3.61
C VAL A 33 -9.14 -3.29 -3.77
N ASN A 34 -9.55 -4.28 -4.57
CA ASN A 34 -10.96 -4.59 -4.79
C ASN A 34 -11.70 -5.05 -3.51
N LYS A 35 -10.99 -5.65 -2.54
CA LYS A 35 -11.57 -6.05 -1.25
C LYS A 35 -11.61 -4.89 -0.25
N THR A 36 -10.74 -3.90 -0.42
CA THR A 36 -10.62 -2.70 0.42
C THR A 36 -10.73 -1.44 -0.44
N PRO A 37 -11.92 -1.11 -0.96
CA PRO A 37 -12.12 -0.06 -1.98
C PRO A 37 -11.88 1.38 -1.50
N TYR A 38 -11.34 1.56 -0.31
CA TYR A 38 -11.03 2.85 0.31
C TYR A 38 -9.59 2.86 0.86
N ILE A 39 -8.70 2.10 0.21
CA ILE A 39 -7.29 2.08 0.57
C ILE A 39 -6.66 3.42 0.19
N ASN A 40 -5.94 4.01 1.14
CA ASN A 40 -5.08 5.15 0.96
C ASN A 40 -3.70 4.78 1.49
N ILE A 41 -2.65 5.15 0.77
CA ILE A 41 -1.28 4.91 1.19
C ILE A 41 -0.65 6.26 1.45
N ASP A 42 -0.24 6.47 2.69
CA ASP A 42 0.48 7.67 3.11
C ASP A 42 1.94 7.29 3.44
N TYR A 43 2.77 8.31 3.59
CA TYR A 43 4.14 8.18 4.05
C TYR A 43 4.31 8.91 5.37
N GLY A 44 5.07 8.32 6.29
CA GLY A 44 5.28 8.88 7.61
C GLY A 44 6.69 8.66 8.12
N ASN A 45 7.15 9.59 8.96
CA ASN A 45 8.38 9.46 9.71
C ASN A 45 8.06 8.99 11.14
N PHE A 46 8.65 7.85 11.52
CA PHE A 46 8.44 7.21 12.80
C PHE A 46 9.76 7.07 13.57
N PRO A 47 9.72 6.78 14.89
CA PRO A 47 10.95 6.59 15.68
C PRO A 47 11.89 5.49 15.15
N TRP A 48 11.39 4.56 14.34
CA TRP A 48 12.17 3.50 13.70
C TRP A 48 12.63 3.83 12.28
N GLY A 49 12.25 4.98 11.73
CA GLY A 49 12.57 5.40 10.37
C GLY A 49 11.33 5.82 9.59
N ASP A 50 11.55 6.07 8.31
CA ASP A 50 10.49 6.37 7.36
C ASP A 50 9.73 5.09 6.97
N ASP A 51 8.42 5.17 6.86
CA ASP A 51 7.55 4.01 6.61
C ASP A 51 6.27 4.40 5.85
N PHE A 52 5.66 3.41 5.20
CA PHE A 52 4.39 3.56 4.50
C PHE A 52 3.21 3.17 5.39
N ILE A 53 2.15 3.96 5.35
CA ILE A 53 0.96 3.79 6.17
C ILE A 53 -0.19 3.44 5.24
N ILE A 54 -0.76 2.24 5.42
CA ILE A 54 -1.96 1.85 4.70
C ILE A 54 -3.18 2.18 5.57
N ASN A 55 -3.96 3.15 5.14
CA ASN A 55 -5.22 3.53 5.73
C ASN A 55 -6.38 2.93 4.92
N TYR A 56 -7.36 2.33 5.59
CA TYR A 56 -8.57 1.86 4.93
C TYR A 56 -9.76 2.08 5.86
N SER A 57 -10.68 2.95 5.45
CA SER A 57 -11.90 3.25 6.20
C SER A 57 -13.10 3.06 5.30
N LYS A 58 -14.16 2.46 5.84
CA LYS A 58 -15.48 2.51 5.19
C LYS A 58 -16.17 3.85 5.46
#